data_AF-A0A6C0K2N2-F1
#
_entry.id   AF-A0A6C0K2N2-F1
#
_cell.length_a   1.000
_cell.length_b   1.000
_cell.length_c   1.000
_cell.angle_alpha   90.00
_cell.angle_beta   90.00
_cell.angle_gamma   90.00
#
_symmetry.space_group_name_H-M   'P 1'
#
loop_
_entity.id
_entity.type
_entity.pdbx_description
1 polymer ?
#
loop_
_entity_poly.entity_id
_entity_poly.type
_entity_poly.pdbx_seq_one_letter_code
_entity_poly.pdbx_strand_id
1 'polypeptide(L)'
;MSNTVTFDGALQTLFIGGLAVILVMYSMVFEMEYDPKLITLYMYPGWRLLCAALVLAAMLWSPRVGILVALVVFFYLADMHTLLTPFASTAN
;
A
#
# COMPACT_ATOMS: atom_id res chain seq x y z
N MET A 1 29.46 -20.14 -1.32
CA MET A 1 28.02 -20.06 -1.70
C MET A 1 27.23 -20.64 -0.53
N SER A 2 26.14 -20.10 0.04
CA SER A 2 25.23 -19.02 -0.32
C SER A 2 24.23 -18.80 0.84
N ASN A 3 24.62 -18.18 1.96
CA ASN A 3 23.65 -17.90 3.04
C ASN A 3 22.83 -16.63 2.79
N THR A 4 23.39 -15.67 2.06
CA THR A 4 22.73 -14.40 1.72
C THR A 4 21.59 -14.58 0.70
N VAL A 5 21.82 -15.37 -0.35
CA VAL A 5 20.81 -15.65 -1.39
C VAL A 5 19.56 -16.34 -0.82
N THR A 6 19.74 -17.24 0.15
CA THR A 6 18.64 -17.99 0.77
C THR A 6 17.84 -17.12 1.74
N PHE A 7 18.52 -16.30 2.55
CA PHE A 7 17.84 -15.43 3.52
C PHE A 7 17.05 -14.30 2.84
N ASP A 8 17.63 -13.64 1.83
CA ASP A 8 16.93 -12.60 1.07
C ASP A 8 15.70 -13.18 0.33
N GLY A 9 15.83 -14.38 -0.25
CA GLY A 9 14.70 -15.06 -0.89
C GLY A 9 13.58 -15.43 0.08
N ALA A 10 13.93 -15.91 1.28
CA ALA A 10 12.97 -16.21 2.33
C ALA A 10 12.23 -14.95 2.81
N LEU A 11 12.98 -13.85 3.02
CA LEU A 11 12.41 -12.57 3.44
C LEU A 11 11.48 -11.98 2.37
N GLN A 12 11.86 -12.02 1.10
CA GLN A 12 11.00 -11.60 -0.01
C GLN A 12 9.71 -12.42 -0.07
N THR A 13 9.79 -13.73 0.11
CA THR A 13 8.61 -14.62 0.12
C THR A 13 7.66 -14.28 1.27
N LEU A 14 8.21 -14.00 2.46
CA LEU A 14 7.44 -13.58 3.62
C LEU A 14 6.74 -12.23 3.38
N PHE A 15 7.45 -11.26 2.81
CA PHE A 15 6.87 -9.96 2.44
C PHE A 15 5.78 -10.09 1.38
N ILE A 16 6.01 -10.90 0.34
CA ILE A 16 5.03 -11.19 -0.69
C ILE A 16 3.77 -11.79 -0.08
N GLY A 17 3.93 -12.81 0.78
CA GLY A 17 2.81 -13.45 1.47
C GLY A 17 2.02 -12.46 2.34
N GLY A 18 2.71 -11.66 3.15
CA GLY A 18 2.08 -10.66 4.00
C GLY A 18 1.33 -9.57 3.21
N LEU A 19 1.96 -9.03 2.16
CA LEU A 19 1.34 -8.01 1.30
C LEU A 19 0.14 -8.57 0.54
N ALA A 20 0.21 -9.83 0.08
CA ALA A 20 -0.92 -10.48 -0.57
C ALA A 20 -2.10 -10.66 0.39
N VAL A 21 -1.86 -11.04 1.64
CA VAL A 21 -2.91 -11.11 2.67
C VAL A 21 -3.54 -9.74 2.92
N ILE A 22 -2.72 -8.69 3.06
CA ILE A 22 -3.21 -7.31 3.24
C ILE A 22 -4.08 -6.90 2.05
N LEU A 23 -3.61 -7.13 0.82
CA LEU A 23 -4.37 -6.81 -0.38
C LEU A 23 -5.73 -7.51 -0.38
N VAL A 24 -5.76 -8.81 -0.11
CA VAL A 24 -7.00 -9.59 -0.12
C VAL A 24 -7.95 -9.13 0.99
N MET A 25 -7.46 -8.93 2.21
CA MET A 25 -8.29 -8.50 3.34
C MET A 25 -8.91 -7.12 3.10
N TYR A 26 -8.10 -6.13 2.70
CA TYR A 26 -8.61 -4.79 2.41
C TYR A 26 -9.47 -4.74 1.15
N SER A 27 -9.23 -5.60 0.15
CA SER A 27 -10.08 -5.68 -1.05
C SER A 27 -11.41 -6.42 -0.80
N MET A 28 -11.45 -7.33 0.19
CA MET A 28 -12.68 -8.07 0.53
C MET A 28 -13.61 -7.27 1.42
N VAL A 29 -13.07 -6.42 2.29
CA VAL A 29 -13.89 -5.55 3.15
C VAL A 29 -13.99 -4.17 2.55
N PHE A 30 -14.71 -4.08 1.43
CA PHE A 30 -15.23 -2.79 0.96
C PHE A 30 -16.04 -2.15 2.09
N GLU A 31 -15.76 -0.87 2.38
CA GLU A 31 -16.43 -0.03 3.40
C GLU A 31 -15.97 -0.18 4.87
N MET A 32 -14.89 -0.92 5.18
CA MET A 32 -14.31 -0.78 6.52
C MET A 32 -13.66 0.59 6.67
N GLU A 33 -14.12 1.40 7.62
CA GLU A 33 -13.45 2.65 7.96
C GLU A 33 -11.99 2.37 8.31
N TYR A 34 -11.08 3.06 7.63
CA TYR A 34 -9.67 3.01 7.97
C TYR A 34 -9.45 3.55 9.37
N ASP A 35 -8.38 3.09 10.01
CA ASP A 35 -7.98 3.65 11.29
C ASP A 35 -7.87 5.19 11.18
N PRO A 36 -8.45 5.96 12.12
CA PRO A 36 -8.45 7.42 12.09
C PRO A 36 -7.07 8.04 11.90
N LYS A 37 -6.01 7.35 12.35
CA LYS A 37 -4.63 7.77 12.13
C LYS A 37 -4.26 7.73 10.65
N LEU A 38 -4.59 6.65 9.94
CA LEU A 38 -4.31 6.51 8.50
C LEU A 38 -5.09 7.54 7.67
N ILE A 39 -6.33 7.86 8.07
CA ILE A 39 -7.13 8.91 7.45
C ILE A 39 -6.46 10.28 7.66
N THR A 40 -6.04 10.57 8.90
CA THR A 40 -5.37 11.82 9.24
C THR A 40 -4.04 11.97 8.49
N LEU A 41 -3.26 10.89 8.36
CA LEU A 41 -2.00 10.90 7.60
C LEU A 41 -2.23 11.19 6.11
N TYR A 42 -3.30 10.66 5.50
CA TYR A 42 -3.62 10.91 4.10
C TYR A 42 -3.83 12.40 3.75
N MET A 43 -4.32 13.19 4.72
CA MET A 43 -4.49 14.63 4.54
C MET A 43 -3.17 15.38 4.40
N TYR A 44 -2.06 14.83 4.89
CA TYR A 44 -0.74 15.45 4.77
C TYR A 44 -0.08 15.09 3.43
N PRO A 45 0.31 16.08 2.61
CA PRO A 45 0.98 15.81 1.32
C PRO A 45 2.32 15.09 1.50
N GLY A 46 3.01 15.34 2.63
CA GLY A 46 4.27 14.66 2.96
C GLY A 46 4.12 13.15 3.13
N TRP A 47 2.96 12.67 3.57
CA TRP A 47 2.68 11.23 3.67
C TRP A 47 2.64 10.57 2.30
N ARG A 48 2.03 11.23 1.31
CA ARG A 48 1.96 10.73 -0.07
C ARG A 48 3.35 10.58 -0.70
N LEU A 49 4.24 11.54 -0.43
CA LEU A 49 5.65 11.47 -0.84
C LEU A 49 6.38 10.32 -0.16
N LEU A 50 6.12 10.09 1.14
CA LEU A 50 6.70 8.96 1.85
C LEU A 50 6.23 7.61 1.28
N CYS A 51 4.94 7.48 0.93
CA CYS A 51 4.42 6.31 0.25
C CYS A 51 5.10 6.09 -1.12
N ALA A 52 5.31 7.15 -1.90
CA ALA A 52 6.02 7.05 -3.17
C ALA A 52 7.49 6.63 -2.96
N ALA A 53 8.19 7.20 -1.97
CA ALA A 53 9.54 6.80 -1.62
C ALA A 53 9.62 5.33 -1.16
N LEU A 54 8.61 4.86 -0.43
CA LEU A 54 8.51 3.46 0.00
C LEU A 54 8.39 2.52 -1.21
N VAL A 55 7.56 2.87 -2.21
CA VAL A 55 7.43 2.09 -3.45
C VAL A 55 8.76 2.02 -4.19
N LEU A 56 9.47 3.15 -4.32
CA LEU A 56 10.79 3.19 -4.96
C LEU A 56 11.80 2.32 -4.20
N ALA A 57 11.87 2.46 -2.87
CA ALA A 57 12.76 1.66 -2.04
C ALA A 57 12.47 0.15 -2.17
N ALA A 58 11.19 -0.23 -2.20
CA ALA A 58 10.77 -1.62 -2.39
C ALA A 58 11.13 -2.14 -3.80
N MET A 59 10.95 -1.32 -4.84
CA MET A 59 11.35 -1.68 -6.22
C MET A 59 12.87 -1.86 -6.36
N LEU A 60 13.68 -1.01 -5.72
CA LEU A 60 15.13 -1.15 -5.70
C LEU A 60 15.58 -2.42 -4.97
N TRP A 61 14.86 -2.82 -3.91
CA TRP A 61 15.19 -4.02 -3.14
C TRP A 61 14.77 -5.31 -3.85
N SER A 62 13.52 -5.40 -4.33
CA SER A 62 13.04 -6.53 -5.12
C SER A 62 11.86 -6.10 -5.99
N PRO A 63 11.96 -6.20 -7.33
CA PRO A 63 10.86 -5.79 -8.22
C PRO A 63 9.53 -6.48 -7.91
N ARG A 64 9.56 -7.73 -7.44
CA ARG A 64 8.36 -8.49 -7.06
C ARG A 64 7.67 -7.89 -5.83
N VAL A 65 8.45 -7.56 -4.79
CA VAL A 65 7.94 -6.89 -3.59
C VAL A 65 7.45 -5.49 -3.96
N GLY A 66 8.23 -4.77 -4.76
CA GLY A 66 7.89 -3.42 -5.23
C GLY A 66 6.53 -3.33 -5.91
N ILE A 67 6.18 -4.28 -6.79
CA ILE A 67 4.85 -4.32 -7.44
C ILE A 67 3.73 -4.48 -6.41
N LEU A 68 3.90 -5.37 -5.43
CA LEU A 68 2.88 -5.58 -4.40
C LEU A 68 2.72 -4.37 -3.48
N VAL A 69 3.84 -3.76 -3.08
CA VAL A 69 3.82 -2.51 -2.30
C VAL A 69 3.13 -1.40 -3.11
N ALA A 70 3.43 -1.28 -4.41
CA ALA A 70 2.78 -0.31 -5.28
C ALA A 70 1.27 -0.53 -5.36
N LEU A 71 0.80 -1.78 -5.46
CA LEU A 71 -0.63 -2.10 -5.44
C LEU A 71 -1.28 -1.73 -4.10
N VAL A 72 -0.66 -2.08 -2.97
CA VAL A 72 -1.16 -1.71 -1.63
C VAL A 72 -1.29 -0.20 -1.48
N VAL A 73 -0.23 0.54 -1.84
CA VAL A 73 -0.21 2.00 -1.78
C VAL A 73 -1.25 2.60 -2.72
N PHE A 74 -1.37 2.08 -3.94
CA PHE A 74 -2.36 2.53 -4.91
C PHE A 74 -3.79 2.37 -4.38
N PHE A 75 -4.15 1.18 -3.88
CA PHE A 75 -5.48 0.95 -3.32
C PHE A 75 -5.75 1.86 -2.12
N TYR A 76 -4.82 1.98 -1.19
CA TYR A 76 -4.96 2.89 -0.05
C TYR A 76 -5.22 4.35 -0.48
N LEU A 77 -4.42 4.88 -1.41
CA LEU A 77 -4.57 6.27 -1.86
C LEU A 77 -5.87 6.47 -2.66
N ALA A 78 -6.22 5.52 -3.53
CA ALA A 78 -7.44 5.58 -4.34
C ALA A 78 -8.70 5.49 -3.48
N ASP A 79 -8.69 4.62 -2.47
CA ASP A 79 -9.81 4.44 -1.55
C ASP A 79 -9.98 5.68 -0.66
N MET A 80 -8.89 6.20 -0.07
CA MET A 80 -8.94 7.47 0.68
C MET A 80 -9.40 8.65 -0.18
N HIS A 81 -8.99 8.73 -1.43
CA HIS A 81 -9.50 9.75 -2.34
C HIS A 81 -11.01 9.61 -2.53
N THR A 82 -11.50 8.38 -2.78
CA THR A 82 -12.92 8.09 -3.02
C THR A 82 -13.77 8.35 -1.77
N LEU A 83 -13.31 7.92 -0.60
CA LEU A 83 -14.01 8.07 0.69
C LEU A 83 -14.07 9.52 1.17
N LEU A 84 -13.03 10.32 0.91
CA LEU A 84 -12.96 11.72 1.36
C LEU A 84 -13.54 12.72 0.35
N THR A 85 -13.84 12.30 -0.88
CA THR A 85 -14.61 13.11 -1.85
C THR A 85 -16.00 12.52 -2.04
N PRO A 86 -16.95 12.74 -1.10
CA PRO A 86 -18.33 12.34 -1.32
C PRO A 86 -18.90 13.25 -2.42
N PHE A 87 -19.03 12.70 -3.62
CA PHE A 87 -19.81 13.22 -4.74
C PHE A 87 -19.65 14.72 -5.06
N ALA A 88 -18.92 15.03 -6.14
CA ALA A 88 -19.16 16.23 -6.94
C ALA A 88 -20.55 16.23 -7.63
N SER A 89 -21.54 15.50 -7.10
CA SER A 89 -22.87 15.27 -7.71
C SER A 89 -24.01 15.72 -6.78
N THR A 90 -23.86 16.87 -6.12
CA THR A 90 -25.00 17.62 -5.57
C THR A 90 -24.70 19.12 -5.65
N ALA A 91 -24.64 19.69 -6.86
CA ALA A 91 -24.95 21.10 -7.15
C ALA A 91 -24.67 21.40 -8.64
N ASN A 92 -25.62 21.06 -9.51
CA ASN A 92 -26.20 21.91 -10.56
C ASN A 92 -27.07 21.09 -11.51
#